data_AF-A0A1Y1ZYY7-F1
#
_entry.id   AF-A0A1Y1ZYY7-F1
#
_cell.length_a   1.000
_cell.length_b   1.000
_cell.length_c   1.000
_cell.angle_alpha   90.00
_cell.angle_beta   90.00
_cell.angle_gamma   90.00
#
_symmetry.space_group_name_H-M   'P 1'
#
loop_
_entity.id
_entity.type
_entity.pdbx_description
1 polymer ?
#
loop_
_entity_poly.entity_id
_entity_poly.type
_entity_poly.pdbx_seq_one_letter_code
_entity_poly.pdbx_strand_id
1 'polypeptide(L)'
;MVDHGELELNCLDQELYDLATPASNGEGDSGVDDMNIDPSLLEDLHTEHQLQPKSLASVVTDALEKFSEVEDSEILNVDVADEIPAIRVDPDTVPDITQSKLLKIPDLCAQCYSYYDAYSHPKATMESHLERAKHLAHALLRHYFPSSQGFIVEPTSLLPTSKYGWSMETLPAEQIGHQKGKTPKRKSNPEPSVDPTYHLIPADLITGFVVKKRYIETDPEDNSETEIAIPHTYLAIMIDTLATKPTWQTNPCQRGDIMSYHLGHLSQIEKGTAILIVGNMVEFYRFNLKNEKHQYMSRLVQKDWSLPMDESHLALVNQGFMHVVQAHVVYQDGFVGEGATRWNTGELKVLDE
;
A
#
# COMPACT_ATOMS: atom_id res chain seq x y z
N MET A 1 -13.09 -2.00 47.35
CA MET A 1 -14.13 -2.93 46.87
C MET A 1 -14.88 -2.21 45.79
N VAL A 2 -14.45 -2.41 44.54
CA VAL A 2 -15.07 -1.80 43.36
C VAL A 2 -15.35 -2.96 42.42
N ASP A 3 -16.62 -3.05 42.04
CA ASP A 3 -17.28 -4.14 41.35
C ASP A 3 -16.88 -4.09 39.87
N HIS A 4 -16.34 -5.19 39.33
CA HIS A 4 -16.05 -5.33 37.91
C HIS A 4 -17.31 -5.89 37.23
N GLY A 5 -18.06 -5.01 36.58
CA GLY A 5 -19.16 -5.40 35.69
C GLY A 5 -18.63 -6.06 34.43
N GLU A 6 -18.91 -7.36 34.29
CA GLU A 6 -18.77 -8.12 33.05
C GLU A 6 -19.75 -7.58 32.01
N LEU A 7 -19.25 -7.18 30.84
CA LEU A 7 -20.07 -6.88 29.67
C LEU A 7 -20.24 -8.17 28.85
N GLU A 8 -21.43 -8.76 28.95
CA GLU A 8 -21.92 -9.81 28.08
C GLU A 8 -22.06 -9.29 26.64
N LEU A 9 -21.31 -9.88 25.71
CA LEU A 9 -21.51 -9.73 24.28
C LEU A 9 -22.70 -10.61 23.86
N ASN A 10 -23.85 -9.99 23.68
CA ASN A 10 -25.05 -10.65 23.15
C ASN A 10 -24.87 -11.03 21.67
N CYS A 11 -25.08 -12.31 21.40
CA CYS A 11 -25.18 -12.94 20.09
C CYS A 11 -26.53 -12.62 19.43
N LEU A 12 -26.52 -11.82 18.36
CA LEU A 12 -27.55 -11.69 17.31
C LEU A 12 -26.72 -11.33 16.04
N ASP A 13 -26.60 -12.11 14.98
CA ASP A 13 -27.63 -12.68 14.12
C ASP A 13 -27.20 -14.04 13.54
N GLN A 14 -28.03 -15.07 13.72
CA GLN A 14 -27.83 -16.42 13.17
C GLN A 14 -29.11 -16.95 12.48
N GLU A 15 -29.82 -16.09 11.76
CA GLU A 15 -31.07 -16.45 11.05
C GLU A 15 -31.07 -16.08 9.56
N LEU A 16 -29.99 -16.41 8.82
CA LEU A 16 -29.98 -16.25 7.36
C LEU A 16 -29.16 -17.31 6.59
N TYR A 17 -29.05 -18.52 7.14
CA TYR A 17 -28.20 -19.58 6.58
C TYR A 17 -28.87 -20.95 6.40
N ASP A 18 -30.15 -20.98 6.00
CA ASP A 18 -30.89 -22.24 5.75
C ASP A 18 -31.58 -22.33 4.37
N LEU A 19 -31.01 -21.71 3.33
CA LEU A 19 -31.53 -21.86 1.96
C LEU A 19 -30.41 -21.87 0.90
N ALA A 20 -29.59 -22.92 0.87
CA ALA A 20 -28.90 -23.36 -0.37
C ALA A 20 -28.25 -24.73 -0.18
N THR A 21 -29.04 -25.80 -0.23
CA THR A 21 -28.52 -27.12 -0.57
C THR A 21 -29.52 -27.84 -1.46
N PRO A 22 -29.16 -28.16 -2.72
CA PRO A 22 -29.80 -29.26 -3.42
C PRO A 22 -28.82 -30.43 -3.60
N ALA A 23 -29.21 -31.51 -2.93
CA ALA A 23 -29.27 -32.89 -3.42
C ALA A 23 -28.14 -33.43 -4.34
N SER A 24 -27.41 -34.38 -3.78
CA SER A 24 -26.79 -35.48 -4.52
C SER A 24 -27.87 -36.38 -5.14
N ASN A 25 -27.72 -36.74 -6.42
CA ASN A 25 -27.99 -38.07 -6.98
C ASN A 25 -27.74 -38.06 -8.49
N GLY A 26 -26.99 -39.03 -8.99
CA GLY A 26 -26.83 -39.26 -10.44
C GLY A 26 -25.65 -40.14 -10.80
N GLU A 27 -25.83 -41.45 -10.65
CA GLU A 27 -25.03 -42.46 -11.35
C GLU A 27 -25.25 -42.37 -12.88
N GLY A 28 -24.21 -42.63 -13.67
CA GLY A 28 -24.30 -42.83 -15.13
C GLY A 28 -22.95 -42.51 -15.77
N ASP A 29 -22.11 -43.50 -16.08
CA ASP A 29 -22.14 -44.40 -17.25
C ASP A 29 -21.07 -43.96 -18.27
N SER A 30 -20.44 -45.01 -18.77
CA SER A 30 -19.27 -45.14 -19.63
C SER A 30 -19.30 -44.35 -20.95
N GLY A 31 -18.12 -43.88 -21.37
CA GLY A 31 -17.88 -43.31 -22.69
C GLY A 31 -16.45 -42.80 -22.83
N VAL A 32 -15.50 -43.72 -23.07
CA VAL A 32 -14.12 -43.39 -23.43
C VAL A 32 -14.08 -43.26 -24.95
N ASP A 33 -14.14 -42.02 -25.45
CA ASP A 33 -13.85 -41.74 -26.86
C ASP A 33 -12.43 -41.18 -26.98
N ASP A 34 -11.59 -41.96 -27.65
CA ASP A 34 -10.23 -41.62 -28.05
C ASP A 34 -10.22 -40.41 -28.99
N MET A 35 -9.83 -39.24 -28.48
CA MET A 35 -9.48 -38.11 -29.33
C MET A 35 -8.06 -38.28 -29.88
N ASN A 36 -8.01 -38.68 -31.15
CA ASN A 36 -6.82 -38.77 -31.98
C ASN A 36 -6.32 -37.34 -32.29
N ILE A 37 -5.29 -36.89 -31.59
CA ILE A 37 -4.65 -35.59 -31.82
C ILE A 37 -3.69 -35.72 -33.01
N ASP A 38 -3.96 -34.94 -34.06
CA ASP A 38 -3.15 -34.83 -35.26
C ASP A 38 -1.76 -34.20 -34.94
N PRO A 39 -0.63 -34.90 -35.14
CA PRO A 39 0.70 -34.38 -34.84
C PRO A 39 1.20 -33.32 -35.83
N SER A 40 0.45 -32.98 -36.89
CA SER A 40 0.94 -32.09 -37.96
C SER A 40 0.77 -30.59 -37.70
N LEU A 41 0.38 -30.17 -36.49
CA LEU A 41 0.12 -28.76 -36.13
C LEU A 41 1.23 -28.11 -35.25
N LEU A 42 2.39 -28.74 -35.15
CA LEU A 42 3.48 -28.34 -34.24
C LEU A 42 4.73 -27.78 -34.94
N GLU A 43 4.61 -27.31 -36.18
CA GLU A 43 5.68 -26.58 -36.90
C GLU A 43 5.11 -25.27 -37.45
N ASP A 44 5.15 -24.20 -36.66
CA ASP A 44 5.25 -22.81 -37.15
C ASP A 44 5.22 -21.84 -35.96
N LEU A 45 6.38 -21.61 -35.33
CA LEU A 45 6.66 -20.41 -34.52
C LEU A 45 8.15 -20.36 -34.17
N HIS A 46 8.98 -20.05 -35.17
CA HIS A 46 10.29 -19.44 -34.96
C HIS A 46 10.39 -18.24 -35.89
N THR A 47 10.07 -17.06 -35.35
CA THR A 47 10.44 -15.79 -35.99
C THR A 47 11.12 -14.92 -34.94
N GLU A 48 12.44 -14.98 -34.93
CA GLU A 48 13.30 -14.08 -34.16
C GLU A 48 13.10 -12.64 -34.66
N HIS A 49 12.44 -11.81 -33.86
CA HIS A 49 12.54 -10.37 -33.99
C HIS A 49 13.71 -9.87 -33.14
N GLN A 50 14.84 -9.59 -33.79
CA GLN A 50 15.94 -8.81 -33.22
C GLN A 50 15.45 -7.39 -32.92
N LEU A 51 15.15 -7.12 -31.65
CA LEU A 51 14.99 -5.75 -31.15
C LEU A 51 16.36 -5.24 -30.70
N GLN A 52 16.86 -4.21 -31.37
CA GLN A 52 18.03 -3.49 -30.91
C GLN A 52 17.70 -2.75 -29.61
N PRO A 53 18.56 -2.83 -28.56
CA PRO A 53 18.35 -2.10 -27.33
C PRO A 53 18.55 -0.60 -27.57
N LYS A 54 17.49 0.18 -27.45
CA LYS A 54 17.61 1.63 -27.26
C LYS A 54 18.29 1.86 -25.90
N SER A 55 19.37 2.63 -25.91
CA SER A 55 20.11 3.02 -24.72
C SER A 55 19.18 3.64 -23.67
N LEU A 56 19.17 3.03 -22.47
CA LEU A 56 18.46 3.51 -21.27
C LEU A 56 18.76 4.98 -20.94
N ALA A 57 19.92 5.50 -21.37
CA ALA A 57 20.31 6.87 -21.14
C ALA A 57 19.40 7.91 -21.84
N SER A 58 18.77 7.57 -22.98
CA SER A 58 17.93 8.55 -23.70
C SER A 58 16.50 8.64 -23.15
N VAL A 59 16.01 7.61 -22.46
CA VAL A 59 14.66 7.60 -21.87
C VAL A 59 14.62 8.40 -20.56
N VAL A 60 15.74 8.47 -19.85
CA VAL A 60 15.86 9.20 -18.57
C VAL A 60 15.96 10.72 -18.78
N THR A 61 16.55 11.19 -19.88
CA THR A 61 16.66 12.63 -20.18
C THR A 61 15.32 13.26 -20.60
N ASP A 62 14.52 12.58 -21.41
CA ASP A 62 13.21 13.10 -21.87
C ASP A 62 12.17 13.20 -20.74
N ALA A 63 12.35 12.43 -19.66
CA ALA A 63 11.48 12.47 -18.49
C ALA A 63 11.83 13.60 -17.50
N LEU A 64 13.08 14.08 -17.49
CA LEU A 64 13.55 15.12 -16.57
C LEU A 64 13.28 16.55 -17.10
N GLU A 65 13.24 16.76 -18.42
CA GLU A 65 12.94 18.09 -19.00
C GLU A 65 11.46 18.50 -18.87
N LYS A 66 10.53 17.56 -18.63
CA LYS A 66 9.09 17.87 -18.53
C LYS A 66 8.60 18.31 -17.14
N PHE A 67 9.49 18.39 -16.15
CA PHE A 67 9.14 18.78 -14.78
C PHE A 67 9.57 20.19 -14.37
N SER A 68 10.19 20.99 -15.27
CA SER A 68 10.66 22.35 -14.94
C SER A 68 9.73 23.49 -15.35
N GLU A 69 8.50 23.22 -15.80
CA GLU A 69 7.55 24.27 -16.22
C GLU A 69 6.26 24.22 -15.39
N VAL A 70 6.33 24.62 -14.13
CA VAL A 70 5.18 25.07 -13.33
C VAL A 70 5.63 26.21 -12.40
N GLU A 71 5.78 27.40 -12.97
CA GLU A 71 5.62 28.72 -12.31
C GLU A 71 4.21 29.19 -12.75
N ASP A 72 3.30 29.82 -12.01
CA ASP A 72 3.31 30.67 -10.83
C ASP A 72 1.97 30.49 -10.08
N SER A 73 1.97 30.53 -8.75
CA SER A 73 0.76 30.91 -8.01
C SER A 73 1.12 31.73 -6.78
N GLU A 74 0.64 32.96 -6.79
CA GLU A 74 0.82 34.02 -5.80
C GLU A 74 0.53 33.54 -4.37
N ILE A 75 1.53 33.66 -3.51
CA ILE A 75 1.38 33.50 -2.05
C ILE A 75 1.20 34.89 -1.45
N LEU A 76 0.09 35.05 -0.73
CA LEU A 76 -0.27 36.26 0.04
C LEU A 76 0.77 36.51 1.13
N ASN A 77 1.39 37.70 1.10
CA ASN A 77 2.24 38.24 2.15
C ASN A 77 1.41 38.51 3.42
N VAL A 78 1.81 37.90 4.53
CA VAL A 78 1.40 38.33 5.88
C VAL A 78 2.66 38.72 6.63
N ASP A 79 2.80 40.03 6.85
CA ASP A 79 3.87 40.62 7.65
C ASP A 79 3.66 40.30 9.14
N VAL A 80 4.60 39.60 9.75
CA VAL A 80 4.79 39.61 11.21
C VAL A 80 6.29 39.75 11.48
N ALA A 81 6.69 40.95 11.88
CA ALA A 81 8.01 41.23 12.42
C ALA A 81 7.99 40.97 13.94
N ASP A 82 8.95 40.20 14.44
CA ASP A 82 9.62 40.46 15.72
C ASP A 82 10.91 39.62 15.85
N GLU A 83 11.94 40.25 16.39
CA GLU A 83 13.34 39.81 16.46
C GLU A 83 13.55 38.69 17.51
N ILE A 84 14.22 37.58 17.14
CA ILE A 84 14.53 36.44 18.02
C ILE A 84 16.05 36.39 18.34
N PRO A 85 16.47 36.23 19.61
CA PRO A 85 17.87 36.07 19.98
C PRO A 85 18.35 34.62 19.85
N ALA A 86 19.61 34.45 19.40
CA ALA A 86 20.21 33.16 19.05
C ALA A 86 20.49 32.26 20.27
N ILE A 87 19.84 31.09 20.33
CA ILE A 87 20.24 29.97 21.21
C ILE A 87 21.19 29.06 20.42
N ARG A 88 22.40 28.88 20.93
CA ARG A 88 23.40 27.95 20.40
C ARG A 88 23.10 26.53 20.89
N VAL A 89 22.52 25.72 20.02
CA VAL A 89 22.62 24.25 20.09
C VAL A 89 23.78 23.85 19.18
N ASP A 90 24.71 23.04 19.71
CA ASP A 90 25.90 22.57 19.01
C ASP A 90 25.50 21.65 17.83
N PRO A 91 25.69 22.08 16.57
CA PRO A 91 25.13 21.41 15.40
C PRO A 91 25.96 20.18 14.92
N ASP A 92 27.06 19.83 15.59
CA ASP A 92 28.09 18.95 15.01
C ASP A 92 28.15 17.49 15.49
N THR A 93 27.12 16.90 16.11
CA THR A 93 27.21 15.47 16.55
C THR A 93 26.15 14.48 16.07
N VAL A 94 25.08 14.95 15.43
CA VAL A 94 23.98 14.24 14.74
C VAL A 94 23.90 14.33 13.21
N PRO A 95 24.78 13.77 12.35
CA PRO A 95 24.52 13.83 10.90
C PRO A 95 23.19 13.14 10.61
N ASP A 96 22.19 13.92 10.16
CA ASP A 96 20.84 13.42 9.88
C ASP A 96 20.86 12.50 8.64
N ILE A 97 20.94 11.19 8.93
CA ILE A 97 20.97 10.10 7.95
C ILE A 97 19.57 9.86 7.34
N THR A 98 18.51 10.54 7.81
CA THR A 98 17.12 10.26 7.40
C THR A 98 16.70 10.87 6.07
N GLN A 99 17.55 11.72 5.46
CA GLN A 99 17.35 12.24 4.09
C GLN A 99 18.28 11.60 3.05
N SER A 100 19.12 10.67 3.48
CA SER A 100 19.87 9.85 2.54
C SER A 100 18.88 9.03 1.74
N LYS A 101 18.63 9.44 0.47
CA LYS A 101 17.83 8.69 -0.52
C LYS A 101 18.04 7.21 -0.28
N LEU A 102 17.00 6.37 -0.22
CA LEU A 102 17.08 4.94 0.12
C LEU A 102 18.37 4.23 -0.37
N LEU A 103 18.81 4.52 -1.60
CA LEU A 103 20.09 4.13 -2.23
C LEU A 103 21.40 4.41 -1.45
N LYS A 104 21.37 5.31 -0.48
CA LYS A 104 22.50 5.75 0.34
C LYS A 104 22.54 5.06 1.70
N ILE A 105 21.59 4.17 1.98
CA ILE A 105 21.50 3.41 3.23
C ILE A 105 21.73 1.94 2.88
N PRO A 106 22.99 1.46 2.95
CA PRO A 106 23.36 0.13 2.46
C PRO A 106 22.50 -0.99 3.02
N ASP A 107 22.16 -0.91 4.31
CA ASP A 107 21.36 -1.94 4.99
C ASP A 107 19.92 -2.01 4.45
N LEU A 108 19.28 -0.87 4.15
CA LEU A 108 17.94 -0.84 3.57
C LEU A 108 17.96 -1.30 2.10
N CYS A 109 18.96 -0.86 1.33
CA CYS A 109 19.16 -1.35 -0.04
C CYS A 109 19.33 -2.87 -0.07
N ALA A 110 20.20 -3.41 0.80
CA ALA A 110 20.43 -4.83 0.89
C ALA A 110 19.15 -5.60 1.24
N GLN A 111 18.29 -5.05 2.11
CA GLN A 111 16.99 -5.64 2.41
C GLN A 111 16.01 -5.58 1.23
N CYS A 112 15.95 -4.46 0.49
CA CYS A 112 15.13 -4.36 -0.72
C CYS A 112 15.56 -5.41 -1.76
N TYR A 113 16.86 -5.50 -2.06
CA TYR A 113 17.40 -6.47 -3.02
C TYR A 113 17.17 -7.90 -2.55
N SER A 114 17.48 -8.20 -1.29
CA SER A 114 17.27 -9.53 -0.70
C SER A 114 15.79 -9.95 -0.70
N TYR A 115 14.87 -9.01 -0.55
CA TYR A 115 13.43 -9.27 -0.68
C TYR A 115 13.01 -9.52 -2.12
N TYR A 116 13.42 -8.64 -3.04
CA TYR A 116 13.09 -8.75 -4.46
C TYR A 116 13.66 -10.03 -5.08
N ASP A 117 14.96 -10.28 -4.88
CA ASP A 117 15.67 -11.43 -5.43
C ASP A 117 15.06 -12.75 -4.96
N ALA A 118 14.50 -12.80 -3.74
CA ALA A 118 13.87 -13.99 -3.23
C ALA A 118 12.77 -14.50 -4.17
N TYR A 119 12.03 -13.63 -4.87
CA TYR A 119 10.97 -14.05 -5.82
C TYR A 119 11.50 -14.78 -7.05
N SER A 120 12.78 -14.62 -7.36
CA SER A 120 13.47 -15.37 -8.41
C SER A 120 14.11 -16.66 -7.91
N HIS A 121 14.13 -16.90 -6.58
CA HIS A 121 14.76 -18.08 -6.00
C HIS A 121 13.78 -19.27 -5.96
N PRO A 122 14.06 -20.40 -6.64
CA PRO A 122 13.12 -21.53 -6.76
C PRO A 122 12.86 -22.27 -5.43
N LYS A 123 13.66 -22.00 -4.39
CA LYS A 123 13.53 -22.61 -3.06
C LYS A 123 12.90 -21.68 -2.02
N ALA A 124 12.61 -20.43 -2.38
CA ALA A 124 11.93 -19.51 -1.48
C ALA A 124 10.46 -19.94 -1.32
N THR A 125 10.01 -20.08 -0.06
CA THR A 125 8.61 -20.35 0.27
C THR A 125 7.85 -19.05 0.50
N MET A 126 6.51 -19.09 0.39
CA MET A 126 5.65 -17.94 0.71
C MET A 126 5.85 -17.42 2.13
N GLU A 127 6.08 -18.32 3.09
CA GLU A 127 6.44 -17.96 4.46
C GLU A 127 7.78 -17.21 4.52
N SER A 128 8.80 -17.67 3.79
CA SER A 128 10.09 -16.96 3.71
C SER A 128 9.94 -15.58 3.09
N HIS A 129 9.06 -15.43 2.09
CA HIS A 129 8.73 -14.12 1.51
C HIS A 129 8.06 -13.22 2.54
N LEU A 130 7.10 -13.75 3.31
CA LEU A 130 6.39 -13.02 4.35
C LEU A 130 7.35 -12.48 5.41
N GLU A 131 8.27 -13.32 5.90
CA GLU A 131 9.24 -12.89 6.91
C GLU A 131 10.21 -11.83 6.39
N ARG A 132 10.67 -11.97 5.14
CA ARG A 132 11.50 -10.92 4.50
C ARG A 132 10.72 -9.63 4.30
N ALA A 133 9.45 -9.70 3.91
CA ALA A 133 8.59 -8.52 3.75
C ALA A 133 8.37 -7.83 5.09
N LYS A 134 8.14 -8.57 6.18
CA LYS A 134 7.98 -8.02 7.53
C LYS A 134 9.24 -7.28 7.97
N HIS A 135 10.41 -7.87 7.79
CA HIS A 135 11.68 -7.23 8.12
C HIS A 135 11.90 -5.96 7.31
N LEU A 136 11.70 -6.03 5.98
CA LEU A 136 11.85 -4.88 5.09
C LEU A 136 10.87 -3.76 5.45
N ALA A 137 9.58 -4.08 5.62
CA ALA A 137 8.56 -3.10 5.97
C ALA A 137 8.87 -2.40 7.30
N HIS A 138 9.22 -3.17 8.33
CA HIS A 138 9.60 -2.61 9.62
C HIS A 138 10.83 -1.70 9.53
N ALA A 139 11.85 -2.09 8.75
CA ALA A 139 13.04 -1.27 8.53
C ALA A 139 12.73 0.02 7.77
N LEU A 140 11.92 -0.05 6.70
CA LEU A 140 11.46 1.11 5.95
C LEU A 140 10.66 2.06 6.85
N LEU A 141 9.68 1.55 7.59
CA LEU A 141 8.85 2.37 8.46
C LEU A 141 9.67 3.03 9.58
N ARG A 142 10.63 2.33 10.20
CA ARG A 142 11.50 2.94 11.23
C ARG A 142 12.43 4.00 10.68
N HIS A 143 12.84 3.89 9.42
CA HIS A 143 13.64 4.89 8.76
C HIS A 143 12.83 6.16 8.45
N TYR A 144 11.64 5.97 7.88
CA TYR A 144 10.77 7.06 7.42
C TYR A 144 9.92 7.69 8.53
N PHE A 145 9.64 6.95 9.61
CA PHE A 145 8.92 7.38 10.81
C PHE A 145 9.79 7.13 12.05
N PRO A 146 10.85 7.93 12.25
CA PRO A 146 11.82 7.68 13.31
C PRO A 146 11.24 8.02 14.69
N SER A 147 11.63 7.24 15.70
CA SER A 147 11.19 7.48 17.08
C SER A 147 11.70 8.80 17.67
N SER A 148 12.79 9.36 17.13
CA SER A 148 13.27 10.71 17.49
C SER A 148 12.28 11.82 17.15
N GLN A 149 11.31 11.56 16.27
CA GLN A 149 10.22 12.48 15.93
C GLN A 149 8.87 12.06 16.56
N GLY A 150 8.92 11.22 17.60
CA GLY A 150 7.73 10.77 18.33
C GLY A 150 6.94 9.66 17.64
N PHE A 151 7.49 9.00 16.61
CA PHE A 151 6.81 7.88 15.94
C PHE A 151 7.09 6.53 16.59
N ILE A 152 6.07 5.67 16.58
CA ILE A 152 6.12 4.28 17.01
C ILE A 152 5.66 3.40 15.85
N VAL A 153 6.41 2.34 15.56
CA VAL A 153 6.04 1.34 14.55
C VAL A 153 5.73 0.04 15.27
N GLU A 154 4.51 -0.48 15.09
CA GLU A 154 4.06 -1.71 15.74
C GLU A 154 3.45 -2.68 14.71
N PRO A 155 3.68 -4.00 14.85
CA PRO A 155 2.91 -4.97 14.08
C PRO A 155 1.42 -4.80 14.36
N THR A 156 0.59 -4.97 13.33
CA THR A 156 -0.87 -4.93 13.47
C THR A 156 -1.53 -6.07 12.71
N SER A 157 -2.66 -6.52 13.23
CA SER A 157 -3.46 -7.58 12.62
C SER A 157 -4.49 -6.98 11.67
N LEU A 158 -4.47 -7.43 10.42
CA LEU A 158 -5.50 -7.09 9.42
C LEU A 158 -6.67 -8.07 9.43
N LEU A 159 -6.77 -8.97 10.42
CA LEU A 159 -7.83 -9.99 10.49
C LEU A 159 -9.26 -9.44 10.38
N PRO A 160 -9.63 -8.26 10.93
CA PRO A 160 -10.99 -7.74 10.75
C PRO A 160 -11.41 -7.59 9.27
N THR A 161 -10.47 -7.32 8.37
CA THR A 161 -10.72 -7.17 6.92
C THR A 161 -10.27 -8.36 6.09
N SER A 162 -9.41 -9.23 6.63
CA SER A 162 -8.75 -10.31 5.87
C SER A 162 -8.86 -11.69 6.52
N LYS A 163 -9.84 -11.89 7.42
CA LYS A 163 -10.07 -13.18 8.12
C LYS A 163 -10.07 -14.39 7.19
N TYR A 164 -10.60 -14.24 5.97
CA TYR A 164 -10.72 -15.31 4.96
C TYR A 164 -9.77 -15.10 3.77
N GLY A 165 -8.78 -14.23 3.92
CA GLY A 165 -7.90 -13.79 2.84
C GLY A 165 -8.42 -12.54 2.13
N TRP A 166 -7.82 -12.25 0.99
CA TRP A 166 -8.17 -11.11 0.14
C TRP A 166 -8.34 -11.55 -1.31
N SER A 167 -9.53 -11.36 -1.86
CA SER A 167 -9.87 -11.77 -3.23
C SER A 167 -9.84 -10.59 -4.19
N MET A 168 -9.31 -10.83 -5.38
CA MET A 168 -9.30 -9.88 -6.50
C MET A 168 -9.97 -10.51 -7.70
N GLU A 169 -10.94 -9.82 -8.30
CA GLU A 169 -11.55 -10.26 -9.54
C GLU A 169 -10.51 -10.25 -10.67
N THR A 170 -10.56 -11.26 -11.52
CA THR A 170 -9.65 -11.46 -12.64
C THR A 170 -10.43 -11.46 -13.96
N LEU A 171 -9.82 -10.93 -15.00
CA LEU A 171 -10.35 -11.02 -16.35
C LEU A 171 -10.11 -12.45 -16.88
N PRO A 172 -11.08 -13.04 -17.61
CA PRO A 172 -10.86 -14.28 -18.33
C PRO A 172 -9.65 -14.16 -19.27
N ALA A 173 -8.85 -15.23 -19.37
CA ALA A 173 -7.62 -15.24 -20.17
C ALA A 173 -7.83 -14.77 -21.62
N GLU A 174 -8.98 -15.09 -22.20
CA GLU A 174 -9.40 -14.73 -23.56
C GLU A 174 -9.51 -13.22 -23.78
N GLN A 175 -9.83 -12.44 -22.74
CA GLN A 175 -10.02 -10.99 -22.85
C GLN A 175 -8.71 -10.20 -22.81
N ILE A 176 -7.62 -10.80 -22.32
CA ILE A 176 -6.32 -10.14 -22.14
C ILE A 176 -5.70 -9.77 -23.50
N GLY A 177 -5.91 -10.58 -24.53
CA GLY A 177 -5.32 -10.38 -25.87
C GLY A 177 -5.93 -9.22 -26.67
N HIS A 178 -7.16 -8.78 -26.34
CA HIS A 178 -7.92 -7.82 -27.15
C HIS A 178 -7.73 -6.36 -26.77
N GLN A 179 -7.03 -6.03 -25.67
CA GLN A 179 -6.88 -4.64 -25.22
C GLN A 179 -5.88 -3.81 -26.04
N LYS A 180 -5.03 -4.42 -26.87
CA LYS A 180 -4.08 -3.67 -27.72
C LYS A 180 -4.68 -3.31 -29.08
N GLY A 181 -5.43 -2.21 -29.11
CA GLY A 181 -5.43 -1.31 -30.29
C GLY A 181 -6.59 -1.38 -31.29
N LYS A 182 -7.71 -2.07 -31.01
CA LYS A 182 -8.91 -1.98 -31.87
C LYS A 182 -10.16 -1.75 -31.04
N THR A 183 -10.82 -0.61 -31.25
CA THR A 183 -12.14 -0.32 -30.71
C THR A 183 -13.07 -1.48 -31.07
N PRO A 184 -13.57 -2.27 -30.09
CA PRO A 184 -14.40 -3.41 -30.41
C PRO A 184 -15.68 -2.90 -31.07
N LYS A 185 -15.94 -3.33 -32.31
CA LYS A 185 -17.27 -3.19 -32.91
C LYS A 185 -18.23 -3.93 -31.98
N ARG A 186 -19.10 -3.20 -31.28
CA ARG A 186 -20.18 -3.73 -30.43
C ARG A 186 -20.91 -4.82 -31.22
N LYS A 187 -20.62 -6.10 -30.96
CA LYS A 187 -21.47 -7.20 -31.39
C LYS A 187 -22.72 -7.12 -30.51
N SER A 188 -23.89 -7.08 -31.15
CA SER A 188 -25.17 -6.69 -30.56
C SER A 188 -25.83 -7.76 -29.69
N ASN A 189 -25.16 -8.86 -29.35
CA ASN A 189 -25.66 -9.86 -28.41
C ASN A 189 -24.51 -10.28 -27.48
N PRO A 190 -24.50 -9.87 -26.20
CA PRO A 190 -23.61 -10.46 -25.22
C PRO A 190 -24.00 -11.93 -25.04
N GLU A 191 -23.09 -12.84 -25.34
CA GLU A 191 -23.17 -14.23 -24.92
C GLU A 191 -23.28 -14.33 -23.39
N PRO A 192 -23.85 -15.43 -22.85
CA PRO A 192 -24.13 -15.60 -21.43
C PRO A 192 -22.92 -15.26 -20.56
N SER A 193 -23.17 -14.54 -19.47
CA SER A 193 -22.16 -14.03 -18.55
C SER A 193 -21.28 -15.17 -18.03
N VAL A 194 -20.01 -15.16 -18.40
CA VAL A 194 -18.99 -16.00 -17.76
C VAL A 194 -18.91 -15.58 -16.29
N ASP A 195 -19.00 -16.55 -15.39
CA ASP A 195 -18.88 -16.30 -13.95
C ASP A 195 -17.54 -15.62 -13.62
N PRO A 196 -17.52 -14.60 -12.74
CA PRO A 196 -16.29 -13.91 -12.39
C PRO A 196 -15.29 -14.88 -11.76
N THR A 197 -14.05 -14.86 -12.25
CA THR A 197 -12.94 -15.64 -11.67
C THR A 197 -12.19 -14.78 -10.66
N TYR A 198 -11.82 -15.34 -9.51
CA TYR A 198 -11.13 -14.62 -8.45
C TYR A 198 -9.75 -15.19 -8.17
N HIS A 199 -8.78 -14.30 -7.95
CA HIS A 199 -7.49 -14.62 -7.35
C HIS A 199 -7.57 -14.39 -5.85
N LEU A 200 -7.31 -15.42 -5.04
CA LEU A 200 -7.35 -15.34 -3.58
C LEU A 200 -5.92 -15.31 -3.02
N ILE A 201 -5.64 -14.31 -2.19
CA ILE A 201 -4.47 -14.30 -1.31
C ILE A 201 -4.92 -14.85 0.07
N PRO A 202 -4.38 -15.98 0.54
CA PRO A 202 -4.70 -16.56 1.84
C PRO A 202 -4.44 -15.62 3.03
N ALA A 203 -5.23 -15.75 4.10
CA ALA A 203 -5.14 -14.89 5.29
C ALA A 203 -3.79 -14.97 6.01
N ASP A 204 -3.17 -16.15 6.04
CA ASP A 204 -1.86 -16.40 6.65
C ASP A 204 -0.69 -15.75 5.88
N LEU A 205 -0.95 -15.30 4.65
CA LEU A 205 -0.01 -14.53 3.81
C LEU A 205 -0.27 -13.01 3.86
N ILE A 206 -1.11 -12.57 4.79
CA ILE A 206 -1.48 -11.16 4.99
C ILE A 206 -1.07 -10.72 6.40
N THR A 207 -0.40 -9.57 6.50
CA THR A 207 -0.05 -8.95 7.78
C THR A 207 0.05 -7.44 7.61
N GLY A 208 0.24 -6.67 8.69
CA GLY A 208 0.52 -5.26 8.55
C GLY A 208 1.34 -4.67 9.70
N PHE A 209 1.59 -3.37 9.56
CA PHE A 209 2.13 -2.50 10.60
C PHE A 209 1.25 -1.27 10.74
N VAL A 210 1.15 -0.76 11.96
CA VAL A 210 0.60 0.56 12.26
C VAL A 210 1.76 1.47 12.65
N VAL A 211 1.74 2.68 12.10
CA VAL A 211 2.60 3.78 12.55
C VAL A 211 1.74 4.67 13.44
N LYS A 212 2.19 4.94 14.66
CA LYS A 212 1.55 5.86 15.60
C LYS A 212 2.45 7.08 15.82
N LYS A 213 1.86 8.24 16.11
CA LYS A 213 2.59 9.45 16.55
C LYS A 213 2.21 9.77 17.99
N ARG A 214 3.20 10.11 18.80
CA ARG A 214 3.04 10.55 20.19
C ARG A 214 2.63 12.02 20.23
N TYR A 215 1.66 12.34 21.07
CA TYR A 215 1.19 13.69 21.36
C TYR A 215 1.11 13.88 22.87
N ILE A 216 1.27 15.12 23.31
CA ILE A 216 1.01 15.51 24.70
C ILE A 216 -0.39 16.13 24.73
N GLU A 217 -1.29 15.51 25.50
CA GLU A 217 -2.62 16.02 25.77
C GLU A 217 -2.62 16.62 27.18
N THR A 218 -2.98 17.90 27.28
CA THR A 218 -3.11 18.61 28.56
C THR A 218 -4.58 18.58 28.99
N ASP A 219 -4.85 18.00 30.16
CA ASP A 219 -6.17 18.02 30.76
C ASP A 219 -6.54 19.47 31.15
N PRO A 220 -7.66 20.02 30.66
CA PRO A 220 -8.05 21.39 30.95
C PRO A 220 -8.46 21.64 32.41
N GLU A 221 -8.77 20.60 33.20
CA GLU A 221 -9.21 20.75 34.59
C GLU A 221 -8.04 20.93 35.57
N ASP A 222 -6.96 20.17 35.37
CA ASP A 222 -5.81 20.15 36.31
C ASP A 222 -4.45 20.48 35.67
N ASN A 223 -4.40 20.75 34.37
CA ASN A 223 -3.19 20.96 33.57
C ASN A 223 -2.21 19.78 33.60
N SER A 224 -2.67 18.57 33.90
CA SER A 224 -1.82 17.38 33.80
C SER A 224 -1.55 17.05 32.33
N GLU A 225 -0.29 16.72 32.04
CA GLU A 225 0.13 16.31 30.71
C GLU A 225 0.13 14.78 30.62
N THR A 226 -0.53 14.24 29.60
CA THR A 226 -0.53 12.81 29.30
C THR A 226 0.00 12.56 27.89
N GLU A 227 0.91 11.58 27.77
CA GLU A 227 1.40 11.16 26.46
C GLU A 227 0.45 10.13 25.86
N ILE A 228 -0.14 10.47 24.71
CA ILE A 228 -1.01 9.57 23.94
C ILE A 228 -0.36 9.21 22.60
N ALA A 229 -0.59 7.98 22.13
CA ALA A 229 -0.08 7.52 20.83
C ALA A 229 -1.23 7.23 19.87
N ILE A 230 -1.39 8.08 18.85
CA ILE A 230 -2.51 8.03 17.91
C ILE A 230 -2.03 7.41 16.58
N PRO A 231 -2.77 6.45 15.98
CA PRO A 231 -2.42 5.90 14.67
C PRO A 231 -2.38 6.97 13.57
N HIS A 232 -1.28 6.99 12.82
CA HIS A 232 -0.98 7.97 11.78
C HIS A 232 -1.13 7.38 10.37
N THR A 233 -0.59 6.19 10.14
CA THR A 233 -0.74 5.47 8.86
C THR A 233 -0.61 3.96 9.06
N TYR A 234 -0.96 3.20 8.03
CA TYR A 234 -0.86 1.74 8.00
C TYR A 234 -0.06 1.28 6.78
N LEU A 235 0.66 0.18 6.97
CA LEU A 235 1.28 -0.58 5.90
C LEU A 235 0.72 -2.00 5.92
N ALA A 236 0.11 -2.44 4.82
CA ALA A 236 -0.30 -3.82 4.62
C ALA A 236 0.75 -4.59 3.81
N ILE A 237 0.90 -5.88 4.08
CA ILE A 237 1.71 -6.83 3.33
C ILE A 237 0.79 -7.95 2.86
N MET A 238 0.82 -8.24 1.57
CA MET A 238 0.14 -9.36 0.94
C MET A 238 1.14 -10.13 0.08
N ILE A 239 1.51 -11.35 0.49
CA ILE A 239 2.48 -12.15 -0.26
C ILE A 239 1.79 -12.90 -1.39
N ASP A 240 2.30 -12.71 -2.60
CA ASP A 240 1.75 -13.30 -3.81
C ASP A 240 2.82 -13.47 -4.90
N THR A 241 2.68 -14.46 -5.78
CA THR A 241 3.63 -14.67 -6.89
C THR A 241 3.43 -13.68 -8.04
N LEU A 242 2.32 -12.95 -8.05
CA LEU A 242 1.90 -12.00 -9.07
C LEU A 242 1.71 -12.62 -10.46
N ALA A 243 1.66 -13.95 -10.57
CA ALA A 243 1.51 -14.65 -11.85
C ALA A 243 0.23 -14.23 -12.59
N THR A 244 -0.85 -13.96 -11.85
CA THR A 244 -2.14 -13.54 -12.38
C THR A 244 -2.32 -12.03 -12.36
N LYS A 245 -1.36 -11.25 -11.85
CA LYS A 245 -1.47 -9.77 -11.71
C LYS A 245 -1.91 -9.04 -12.99
N PRO A 246 -1.44 -9.39 -14.20
CA PRO A 246 -1.90 -8.74 -15.44
C PRO A 246 -3.40 -8.90 -15.71
N THR A 247 -4.05 -9.86 -15.06
CA THR A 247 -5.48 -10.16 -15.21
C THR A 247 -6.33 -9.47 -14.15
N TRP A 248 -5.72 -8.92 -13.09
CA TRP A 248 -6.46 -8.37 -11.96
C TRP A 248 -7.23 -7.13 -12.38
N GLN A 249 -8.54 -7.15 -12.12
CA GLN A 249 -9.37 -5.98 -12.27
C GLN A 249 -9.10 -4.99 -11.13
N THR A 250 -9.24 -3.70 -11.43
CA THR A 250 -9.00 -2.65 -10.43
C THR A 250 -10.26 -1.89 -10.05
N ASN A 251 -11.44 -2.33 -10.48
CA ASN A 251 -12.72 -1.69 -10.18
C ASN A 251 -13.75 -2.76 -9.83
N PRO A 252 -14.66 -2.53 -8.86
CA PRO A 252 -14.79 -1.30 -8.06
C PRO A 252 -13.84 -1.24 -6.84
N CYS A 253 -13.37 -2.37 -6.33
CA CYS A 253 -12.54 -2.45 -5.13
C CYS A 253 -11.04 -2.29 -5.48
N GLN A 254 -10.34 -1.38 -4.80
CA GLN A 254 -8.89 -1.30 -4.87
C GLN A 254 -8.27 -2.28 -3.87
N ARG A 255 -7.06 -2.79 -4.17
CA ARG A 255 -6.31 -3.62 -3.21
C ARG A 255 -6.05 -2.92 -1.87
N GLY A 256 -5.88 -1.59 -1.91
CA GLY A 256 -5.69 -0.77 -0.72
C GLY A 256 -6.88 -0.80 0.25
N ASP A 257 -8.09 -1.18 -0.20
CA ASP A 257 -9.29 -1.20 0.64
C ASP A 257 -9.17 -2.18 1.81
N ILE A 258 -8.20 -3.11 1.79
CA ILE A 258 -7.87 -3.98 2.92
C ILE A 258 -7.55 -3.21 4.21
N MET A 259 -7.10 -1.96 4.10
CA MET A 259 -6.79 -1.07 5.23
C MET A 259 -7.91 -0.08 5.57
N SER A 260 -8.98 0.00 4.78
CA SER A 260 -10.02 1.03 4.92
C SER A 260 -10.71 1.01 6.28
N TYR A 261 -11.00 -0.19 6.81
CA TYR A 261 -11.58 -0.37 8.14
C TYR A 261 -10.62 0.08 9.25
N HIS A 262 -9.34 -0.27 9.17
CA HIS A 262 -8.33 0.12 10.17
C HIS A 262 -8.11 1.64 10.21
N LEU A 263 -8.07 2.28 9.04
CA LEU A 263 -7.94 3.73 8.92
C LEU A 263 -9.21 4.43 9.42
N GLY A 264 -10.35 4.12 8.82
CA GLY A 264 -11.61 4.81 9.09
C GLY A 264 -12.21 4.46 10.44
N HIS A 265 -12.47 3.19 10.71
CA HIS A 265 -13.23 2.77 11.89
C HIS A 265 -12.38 2.63 13.15
N LEU A 266 -11.22 1.96 13.07
CA LEU A 266 -10.41 1.74 14.26
C LEU A 266 -9.60 2.96 14.67
N SER A 267 -9.06 3.69 13.70
CA SER A 267 -8.16 4.83 13.97
C SER A 267 -8.85 6.19 13.91
N GLN A 268 -10.14 6.22 13.57
CA GLN A 268 -10.92 7.45 13.41
C GLN A 268 -10.27 8.44 12.43
N ILE A 269 -9.51 7.95 11.44
CA ILE A 269 -8.95 8.79 10.39
C ILE A 269 -10.07 9.12 9.41
N GLU A 270 -10.18 10.38 9.01
CA GLU A 270 -11.04 10.83 7.91
C GLU A 270 -10.26 10.90 6.60
N LYS A 271 -9.05 11.49 6.63
CA LYS A 271 -8.17 11.61 5.47
C LYS A 271 -6.75 11.24 5.85
N GLY A 272 -6.08 10.46 5.02
CA GLY A 272 -4.71 10.07 5.26
C GLY A 272 -4.09 9.33 4.09
N THR A 273 -3.01 8.62 4.37
CA THR A 273 -2.26 7.83 3.39
C THR A 273 -2.04 6.42 3.92
N ALA A 274 -1.76 5.48 3.02
CA ALA A 274 -1.42 4.11 3.39
C ALA A 274 -0.46 3.49 2.37
N ILE A 275 0.24 2.44 2.80
CA ILE A 275 1.23 1.72 1.99
C ILE A 275 0.78 0.26 1.86
N LEU A 276 0.96 -0.33 0.69
CA LEU A 276 0.72 -1.74 0.48
C LEU A 276 1.94 -2.37 -0.20
N ILE A 277 2.48 -3.42 0.40
CA ILE A 277 3.41 -4.34 -0.26
C ILE A 277 2.60 -5.52 -0.78
N VAL A 278 2.65 -5.78 -2.09
CA VAL A 278 1.96 -6.91 -2.73
C VAL A 278 2.94 -7.68 -3.63
N GLY A 279 3.24 -8.92 -3.27
CA GLY A 279 4.36 -9.65 -3.88
C GLY A 279 5.66 -8.84 -3.80
N ASN A 280 6.40 -8.73 -4.90
CA ASN A 280 7.62 -7.91 -4.98
C ASN A 280 7.39 -6.41 -5.27
N MET A 281 6.14 -5.93 -5.15
CA MET A 281 5.75 -4.56 -5.50
C MET A 281 5.33 -3.76 -4.27
N VAL A 282 5.46 -2.44 -4.34
CA VAL A 282 4.94 -1.48 -3.38
C VAL A 282 3.96 -0.52 -4.06
N GLU A 283 2.89 -0.20 -3.34
CA GLU A 283 1.79 0.65 -3.77
C GLU A 283 1.48 1.68 -2.69
N PHE A 284 1.12 2.88 -3.11
CA PHE A 284 0.82 3.99 -2.21
C PHE A 284 -0.61 4.49 -2.45
N TYR A 285 -1.35 4.73 -1.37
CA TYR A 285 -2.76 5.08 -1.42
C TYR A 285 -3.05 6.35 -0.62
N ARG A 286 -4.07 7.09 -1.07
CA ARG A 286 -4.79 8.10 -0.30
C ARG A 286 -6.07 7.49 0.23
N PHE A 287 -6.32 7.69 1.51
CA PHE A 287 -7.56 7.35 2.17
C PHE A 287 -8.43 8.60 2.33
N ASN A 288 -9.72 8.48 2.01
CA ASN A 288 -10.72 9.50 2.27
C ASN A 288 -12.07 8.86 2.60
N LEU A 289 -12.44 8.91 3.88
CA LEU A 289 -13.69 8.36 4.38
C LEU A 289 -14.93 9.02 3.75
N LYS A 290 -14.83 10.30 3.39
CA LYS A 290 -15.92 11.10 2.79
C LYS A 290 -15.97 11.00 1.26
N ASN A 291 -15.27 10.05 0.64
CA ASN A 291 -15.33 9.91 -0.81
C ASN A 291 -16.72 9.43 -1.26
N GLU A 292 -17.44 10.29 -1.99
CA GLU A 292 -18.82 10.08 -2.44
C GLU A 292 -19.01 8.82 -3.30
N LYS A 293 -17.95 8.31 -3.92
CA LYS A 293 -18.00 7.11 -4.78
C LYS A 293 -17.85 5.80 -4.02
N HIS A 294 -17.85 5.83 -2.69
CA HIS A 294 -17.51 4.68 -1.83
C HIS A 294 -16.12 4.06 -2.13
N GLN A 295 -15.25 4.83 -2.78
CA GLN A 295 -13.86 4.46 -3.04
C GLN A 295 -12.99 5.08 -1.93
N TYR A 296 -12.97 4.45 -0.76
CA TYR A 296 -12.23 4.97 0.38
C TYR A 296 -10.73 5.07 0.08
N MET A 297 -10.21 4.14 -0.72
CA MET A 297 -8.81 4.11 -1.14
C MET A 297 -8.67 4.52 -2.60
N SER A 298 -7.79 5.47 -2.85
CA SER A 298 -7.41 5.90 -4.19
C SER A 298 -5.89 5.88 -4.33
N ARG A 299 -5.38 5.65 -5.54
CA ARG A 299 -3.93 5.60 -5.77
C ARG A 299 -3.31 6.96 -5.52
N LEU A 300 -2.18 6.99 -4.83
CA LEU A 300 -1.48 8.24 -4.52
C LEU A 300 -0.94 8.92 -5.79
N VAL A 301 -0.43 8.12 -6.72
CA VAL A 301 0.03 8.53 -8.05
C VAL A 301 -0.81 7.77 -9.08
N GLN A 302 -1.22 8.41 -10.18
CA GLN A 302 -2.02 7.73 -11.21
C GLN A 302 -1.19 6.82 -12.11
N LYS A 303 -0.02 7.31 -12.54
CA LYS A 303 0.95 6.58 -13.35
C LYS A 303 1.96 5.88 -12.44
N ASP A 304 2.40 4.69 -12.81
CA ASP A 304 3.47 3.96 -12.10
C ASP A 304 3.17 3.77 -10.59
N TRP A 305 1.89 3.58 -10.28
CA TRP A 305 1.36 3.54 -8.92
C TRP A 305 1.70 2.25 -8.14
N SER A 306 2.12 1.21 -8.88
CA SER A 306 2.58 -0.08 -8.38
C SER A 306 4.00 -0.25 -8.86
N LEU A 307 4.95 -0.06 -7.96
CA LEU A 307 6.38 -0.01 -8.25
C LEU A 307 7.04 -1.32 -7.82
N PRO A 308 7.85 -1.99 -8.65
CA PRO A 308 8.66 -3.09 -8.17
C PRO A 308 9.70 -2.55 -7.18
N MET A 309 10.06 -3.34 -6.18
CA MET A 309 11.12 -2.98 -5.23
C MET A 309 12.51 -3.40 -5.73
N ASP A 310 12.77 -3.21 -7.02
CA ASP A 310 14.08 -3.43 -7.66
C ASP A 310 14.90 -2.14 -7.74
N GLU A 311 16.18 -2.29 -8.09
CA GLU A 311 17.14 -1.18 -8.22
C GLU A 311 16.65 -0.05 -9.12
N SER A 312 15.97 -0.37 -10.22
CA SER A 312 15.54 0.62 -11.20
C SER A 312 14.40 1.52 -10.70
N HIS A 313 13.70 1.12 -9.63
CA HIS A 313 12.57 1.87 -9.08
C HIS A 313 12.78 2.36 -7.65
N LEU A 314 13.89 2.02 -6.96
CA LEU A 314 14.14 2.45 -5.58
C LEU A 314 14.07 3.98 -5.38
N ALA A 315 14.45 4.77 -6.38
CA ALA A 315 14.31 6.22 -6.31
C ALA A 315 12.83 6.68 -6.26
N LEU A 316 11.95 6.04 -7.03
CA LEU A 316 10.52 6.30 -7.04
C LEU A 316 9.85 5.77 -5.76
N VAL A 317 10.26 4.59 -5.30
CA VAL A 317 9.82 4.04 -4.00
C VAL A 317 10.14 5.02 -2.88
N ASN A 318 11.38 5.54 -2.83
CA ASN A 318 11.77 6.57 -1.88
C ASN A 318 10.88 7.82 -1.97
N GLN A 319 10.56 8.31 -3.16
CA GLN A 319 9.65 9.45 -3.33
C GLN A 319 8.23 9.16 -2.80
N GLY A 320 7.71 7.95 -3.05
CA GLY A 320 6.41 7.53 -2.53
C GLY A 320 6.37 7.52 -1.00
N PHE A 321 7.39 6.96 -0.36
CA PHE A 321 7.52 6.99 1.10
C PHE A 321 7.63 8.43 1.62
N MET A 322 8.48 9.27 1.02
CA MET A 322 8.60 10.69 1.42
C MET A 322 7.25 11.43 1.35
N HIS A 323 6.45 11.15 0.31
CA HIS A 323 5.13 11.76 0.20
C HIS A 323 4.16 11.28 1.29
N VAL A 324 4.19 9.99 1.63
CA VAL A 324 3.37 9.44 2.72
C VAL A 324 3.77 10.03 4.07
N VAL A 325 5.07 10.13 4.33
CA VAL A 325 5.67 10.66 5.57
C VAL A 325 5.33 12.13 5.79
N GLN A 326 5.32 12.93 4.72
CA GLN A 326 5.02 14.36 4.77
C GLN A 326 3.52 14.67 4.80
N ALA A 327 2.65 13.68 4.57
CA ALA A 327 1.22 13.90 4.51
C ALA A 327 0.65 14.21 5.90
N HIS A 328 -0.23 15.20 5.97
CA HIS A 328 -1.07 15.41 7.15
C HIS A 328 -2.18 14.36 7.20
N VAL A 329 -2.53 13.94 8.41
CA VAL A 329 -3.64 13.04 8.70
C VAL A 329 -4.75 13.87 9.33
N VAL A 330 -5.96 13.78 8.81
CA VAL A 330 -7.13 14.45 9.38
C VAL A 330 -7.98 13.37 10.06
N TYR A 331 -8.25 13.54 11.34
CA TYR A 331 -9.10 12.65 12.13
C TYR A 331 -10.56 13.13 12.11
N GLN A 332 -11.49 12.24 12.44
CA GLN A 332 -12.93 12.49 12.36
C GLN A 332 -13.44 13.53 13.37
N ASP A 333 -12.71 13.76 14.45
CA ASP A 333 -12.94 14.83 15.42
C ASP A 333 -12.42 16.21 14.95
N GLY A 334 -11.76 16.26 13.79
CA GLY A 334 -11.15 17.46 13.22
C GLY A 334 -9.70 17.70 13.65
N PHE A 335 -9.13 16.86 14.52
CA PHE A 335 -7.71 16.92 14.84
C PHE A 335 -6.87 16.67 13.58
N VAL A 336 -5.73 17.37 13.47
CA VAL A 336 -4.81 17.23 12.33
C VAL A 336 -3.47 16.73 12.83
N GLY A 337 -3.16 15.48 12.52
CA GLY A 337 -1.87 14.88 12.80
C GLY A 337 -0.83 15.33 11.79
N GLU A 338 0.20 16.01 12.28
CA GLU A 338 1.36 16.37 11.48
C GLU A 338 2.14 15.12 11.05
N GLY A 339 2.61 15.12 9.79
CA GLY A 339 3.54 14.12 9.29
C GLY A 339 4.90 14.18 9.99
N ALA A 340 5.84 13.39 9.51
CA ALA A 340 7.23 13.52 9.92
C ALA A 340 7.78 14.79 9.25
N THR A 341 7.99 15.83 10.03
CA THR A 341 8.54 17.08 9.53
C THR A 341 9.96 16.81 9.06
N ARG A 342 10.36 17.42 7.94
CA ARG A 342 11.79 17.67 7.76
C ARG A 342 12.21 18.41 9.01
N TRP A 343 13.26 17.95 9.70
CA TRP A 343 13.95 18.82 10.64
C TRP A 343 14.28 20.08 9.86
N ASN A 344 13.48 21.13 10.03
CA ASN A 344 13.93 22.47 9.72
C ASN A 344 15.16 22.59 10.59
N THR A 345 16.32 22.60 9.96
CA THR A 345 17.57 23.00 10.58
C THR A 345 17.37 24.44 11.09
N GLY A 346 16.85 24.60 12.32
CA GLY A 346 16.45 25.86 12.96
C GLY A 346 15.01 26.27 12.60
N GLU A 347 14.10 26.59 13.52
CA GLU A 347 14.25 27.13 14.88
C GLU A 347 13.22 26.51 15.84
N LEU A 348 13.68 25.99 16.98
CA LEU A 348 12.82 25.72 18.14
C LEU A 348 12.58 27.05 18.87
N LYS A 349 11.33 27.49 18.93
CA LYS A 349 10.93 28.50 19.93
C LYS A 349 10.88 27.82 21.29
N VAL A 350 11.85 28.15 22.15
CA VAL A 350 11.72 27.93 23.59
C VAL A 350 10.71 28.95 24.10
N LEU A 351 9.59 28.46 24.63
CA LEU A 351 8.68 29.26 25.45
C LEU A 351 9.33 29.32 26.84
N ASP A 352 9.90 30.47 27.20
CA ASP A 352 10.22 30.78 28.59
C ASP A 352 9.17 31.78 29.12
N GLU A 353 8.77 31.54 30.37
CA GLU A 353 7.78 32.28 31.18
C GLU A 353 8.10 33.76 31.42
#